data_AF-A0A2K6TJ04-F1
#
_entry.id   AF-A0A2K6TJ04-F1
#
_cell.length_a   1.000
_cell.length_b   1.000
_cell.length_c   1.000
_cell.angle_alpha   90.00
_cell.angle_beta   90.00
_cell.angle_gamma   90.00
#
_symmetry.space_group_name_H-M   'P 1'
#
loop_
_entity.id
_entity.type
_entity.pdbx_description
1 polymer ?
#
loop_
_entity_poly.entity_id
_entity_poly.type
_entity_poly.pdbx_seq_one_letter_code
_entity_poly.pdbx_strand_id
1 'polypeptide(L)'
;EKNECLICKVPCRTVLLSKHTDSDIQAFFMSIDGLCRKYSRETSKISEFQENHRKRLLAFYREKISRLEESLRKSVLQIEQLQSMRSSQQTAFGTIKNSVSTKPHGCLLLPPHPSQSDRVESMDVDLSPSPIRKREIAAGPVRISVISPPQDGRM
;
A
#
# COMPACT_ATOMS: atom_id res chain seq x y z
N GLU A 1 23.91 -58.56 31.18
CA GLU A 1 22.60 -58.21 31.79
C GLU A 1 21.70 -57.57 30.74
N LYS A 2 20.38 -57.80 30.77
CA LYS A 2 19.46 -57.43 29.66
C LYS A 2 18.77 -56.07 29.80
N ASN A 3 19.08 -55.25 30.83
CA ASN A 3 18.33 -54.02 31.15
C ASN A 3 19.19 -52.86 31.71
N GLU A 4 20.50 -52.85 31.45
CA GLU A 4 21.39 -51.78 31.93
C GLU A 4 21.73 -50.80 30.81
N CYS A 5 21.84 -49.51 31.14
CA CYS A 5 22.20 -48.51 30.16
C CYS A 5 23.70 -48.58 29.83
N LEU A 6 24.00 -48.46 28.54
CA LEU A 6 25.34 -48.64 28.00
C LEU A 6 26.35 -47.56 28.45
N ILE A 7 25.86 -46.39 28.85
CA ILE A 7 26.67 -45.24 29.30
C ILE A 7 26.85 -45.26 30.81
N CYS A 8 25.73 -45.29 31.55
CA CYS A 8 25.70 -45.12 33.02
C CYS A 8 25.96 -46.44 33.78
N LYS A 9 25.83 -47.61 33.13
CA LYS A 9 25.93 -48.96 33.74
C LYS A 9 24.99 -49.19 34.94
N VAL A 10 23.91 -48.42 35.01
CA VAL A 10 22.83 -48.56 36.02
C VAL A 10 21.47 -48.63 35.33
N PRO A 11 20.39 -49.05 36.03
CA PRO A 11 19.03 -48.96 35.50
C PRO A 11 18.65 -47.49 35.25
N CYS A 12 18.63 -47.08 33.98
CA CYS A 12 18.31 -45.72 33.54
C CYS A 12 16.92 -45.74 32.86
N ARG A 13 16.13 -44.67 32.98
CA ARG A 13 14.82 -44.56 32.30
C ARG A 13 15.02 -44.47 30.79
N THR A 14 14.56 -45.48 30.04
CA THR A 14 14.66 -45.51 28.58
C THR A 14 13.39 -44.98 27.93
N VAL A 15 13.53 -44.03 27.00
CA VAL A 15 12.43 -43.60 26.12
C VAL A 15 12.69 -44.19 24.75
N LEU A 16 11.71 -44.95 24.23
CA LEU A 16 11.80 -45.50 22.87
C LEU A 16 11.56 -44.38 21.86
N LEU A 17 12.55 -44.09 21.03
CA LEU A 17 12.38 -43.22 19.86
C LEU A 17 11.60 -44.01 18.81
N SER A 18 10.33 -43.66 18.65
CA SER A 18 9.43 -44.26 17.65
C SER A 18 9.02 -43.20 16.62
N LYS A 19 8.38 -43.63 15.53
CA LYS A 19 7.81 -42.69 14.55
C LYS A 19 6.74 -41.76 15.12
N HIS A 20 6.18 -42.10 16.28
CA HIS A 20 5.17 -41.29 16.97
C HIS A 20 5.76 -40.34 18.01
N THR A 21 7.07 -40.38 18.24
CA THR A 21 7.75 -39.41 19.11
C THR A 21 7.68 -38.02 18.49
N ASP A 22 7.55 -36.99 19.32
CA ASP A 22 7.51 -35.60 18.88
C ASP A 22 8.70 -35.25 17.94
N SER A 23 8.42 -34.48 16.88
CA SER A 23 9.39 -34.16 15.82
C SER A 23 10.57 -33.32 16.33
N ASP A 24 10.36 -32.51 17.36
CA ASP A 24 11.40 -31.68 17.97
C ASP A 24 12.29 -32.54 18.87
N ILE A 25 11.70 -33.52 19.56
CA ILE A 25 12.48 -34.53 20.31
C ILE A 25 13.28 -35.42 19.35
N GLN A 26 12.66 -35.89 18.25
CA GLN A 26 13.36 -36.69 17.24
C GLN A 26 14.55 -35.96 16.64
N ALA A 27 14.46 -34.64 16.46
CA ALA A 27 15.53 -33.83 15.88
C ALA A 27 16.86 -33.96 16.63
N PHE A 28 16.85 -34.07 17.96
CA PHE A 28 18.08 -34.25 18.75
C PHE A 28 18.86 -35.53 18.42
N PHE A 29 18.19 -36.52 17.82
CA PHE A 29 18.78 -37.82 17.49
C PHE A 29 18.90 -38.06 15.97
N MET A 30 18.57 -37.07 15.14
CA MET A 30 18.75 -37.15 13.69
C MET A 30 20.22 -36.90 13.30
N SER A 31 20.63 -37.44 12.15
CA SER A 31 21.93 -37.07 11.58
C SER A 31 21.94 -35.61 11.14
N ILE A 32 23.14 -35.02 11.07
CA ILE A 32 23.33 -33.63 10.62
C ILE A 32 22.67 -33.40 9.25
N ASP A 33 22.90 -34.30 8.28
CA ASP A 33 22.26 -34.21 6.96
C ASP A 33 20.73 -34.29 7.02
N GLY A 34 20.20 -35.11 7.94
CA GLY A 34 18.77 -35.22 8.19
C GLY A 34 18.18 -33.91 8.71
N LEU A 35 18.86 -33.28 9.66
CA LEU A 35 18.49 -31.96 10.20
C LEU A 35 18.55 -30.86 9.14
N CYS A 36 19.63 -30.81 8.37
CA CYS A 36 19.77 -29.85 7.26
C CYS A 36 18.60 -29.98 6.27
N ARG A 37 18.23 -31.20 5.89
CA ARG A 37 17.07 -31.43 5.00
C ARG A 37 15.74 -31.03 5.64
N LYS A 38 15.52 -31.32 6.94
CA LYS A 38 14.30 -30.93 7.66
C LYS A 38 14.14 -29.41 7.63
N TYR A 39 15.13 -28.69 8.14
CA TYR A 39 15.06 -27.23 8.25
C TYR A 39 15.09 -26.53 6.89
N SER A 40 15.88 -27.02 5.93
CA SER A 40 15.86 -26.48 4.56
C SER A 40 14.46 -26.55 3.95
N ARG A 41 13.74 -27.67 4.13
CA ARG A 41 12.37 -27.82 3.64
C ARG A 41 11.40 -26.87 4.34
N GLU A 42 11.52 -26.70 5.66
CA GLU A 42 10.70 -25.77 6.43
C GLU A 42 10.94 -24.32 6.00
N THR A 43 12.20 -23.91 5.86
CA THR A 43 12.57 -22.59 5.35
C THR A 43 12.03 -22.36 3.94
N SER A 44 12.17 -23.33 3.03
CA SER A 44 11.62 -23.20 1.66
C SER A 44 10.11 -22.98 1.66
N LYS A 45 9.35 -23.69 2.50
CA LYS A 45 7.90 -23.48 2.62
C LYS A 45 7.55 -22.07 3.11
N ILE A 46 8.31 -21.56 4.08
CA ILE A 46 8.11 -20.20 4.60
C ILE A 46 8.39 -19.17 3.50
N SER A 47 9.50 -19.34 2.77
CA SER A 47 9.86 -18.46 1.65
C SER A 47 8.79 -18.47 0.55
N GLU A 48 8.32 -19.65 0.16
CA GLU A 48 7.25 -19.81 -0.84
C GLU A 48 5.95 -19.12 -0.39
N PHE A 49 5.55 -19.30 0.87
CA PHE A 49 4.38 -18.65 1.43
C PHE A 49 4.49 -17.12 1.35
N GLN A 50 5.63 -16.57 1.77
CA GLN A 50 5.89 -15.13 1.75
C GLN A 50 5.91 -14.58 0.32
N GLU A 51 6.55 -15.28 -0.61
CA GLU A 51 6.60 -14.88 -2.01
C GLU A 51 5.20 -14.86 -2.63
N ASN A 52 4.40 -15.90 -2.39
CA ASN A 52 3.04 -15.99 -2.88
C ASN A 52 2.14 -14.89 -2.29
N HIS A 53 2.29 -14.58 -1.00
CA HIS A 53 1.58 -13.46 -0.38
C HIS A 53 1.98 -12.12 -1.04
N ARG A 54 3.29 -11.87 -1.22
CA ARG A 54 3.80 -10.66 -1.88
C ARG A 54 3.26 -10.53 -3.31
N LYS A 55 3.23 -11.62 -4.08
CA LYS A 55 2.68 -11.65 -5.45
C LYS A 55 1.21 -11.24 -5.48
N ARG A 56 0.38 -11.83 -4.59
CA ARG A 56 -1.04 -11.49 -4.47
C ARG A 56 -1.25 -10.01 -4.11
N LEU A 57 -0.48 -9.50 -3.16
CA LEU A 57 -0.58 -8.10 -2.73
C LEU A 57 -0.24 -7.13 -3.88
N LEU A 58 0.83 -7.43 -4.62
CA LEU A 58 1.21 -6.63 -5.78
C LEU A 58 0.16 -6.68 -6.90
N ALA A 59 -0.42 -7.85 -7.17
CA ALA A 59 -1.50 -7.98 -8.14
C ALA A 59 -2.73 -7.15 -7.75
N PHE A 60 -3.13 -7.22 -6.47
CA PHE A 60 -4.25 -6.44 -5.95
C PHE A 60 -4.05 -4.93 -6.12
N TYR A 61 -2.89 -4.40 -5.73
CA TYR A 61 -2.63 -2.97 -5.88
C TYR A 61 -2.50 -2.53 -7.33
N ARG A 62 -1.90 -3.36 -8.20
CA ARG A 62 -1.87 -3.07 -9.65
C ARG A 62 -3.28 -2.96 -10.21
N GLU A 63 -4.16 -3.91 -9.90
CA GLU A 63 -5.55 -3.85 -10.35
C GLU A 63 -6.27 -2.61 -9.82
N LYS A 64 -6.10 -2.29 -8.54
CA LYS A 64 -6.71 -1.10 -7.93
C LYS A 64 -6.24 0.19 -8.60
N ILE A 65 -4.94 0.30 -8.89
CA ILE A 65 -4.37 1.44 -9.62
C ILE A 65 -4.98 1.52 -11.02
N SER A 66 -5.01 0.42 -11.77
CA SER A 66 -5.58 0.42 -13.13
C SER A 66 -7.06 0.81 -13.15
N ARG A 67 -7.85 0.37 -12.17
CA ARG A 67 -9.26 0.80 -12.05
C ARG A 67 -9.38 2.30 -11.78
N LEU A 68 -8.54 2.85 -10.90
CA LEU A 68 -8.54 4.28 -10.60
C LEU A 68 -8.10 5.12 -11.82
N GLU A 69 -7.08 4.67 -12.54
CA GLU A 69 -6.62 5.31 -13.77
C GLU A 69 -7.71 5.30 -14.85
N GLU A 70 -8.44 4.19 -15.00
CA GLU A 70 -9.56 4.10 -15.94
C GLU A 70 -10.72 5.04 -15.55
N SER A 71 -11.09 5.06 -14.27
CA SER A 71 -12.10 5.98 -13.75
C SER A 71 -11.72 7.45 -13.98
N LEU A 72 -10.45 7.79 -13.76
CA LEU A 72 -9.94 9.14 -14.00
C LEU A 72 -10.03 9.51 -15.49
N ARG A 73 -9.59 8.63 -16.39
CA ARG A 73 -9.70 8.85 -17.85
C ARG A 73 -11.15 9.08 -18.28
N LYS A 74 -12.10 8.28 -17.76
CA LYS A 74 -13.54 8.46 -18.04
C LYS A 74 -14.06 9.81 -17.54
N SER A 75 -13.66 10.22 -16.35
CA SER A 75 -14.06 11.52 -15.79
C SER A 75 -13.52 12.69 -16.62
N VAL A 76 -12.27 12.62 -17.07
CA VAL A 76 -11.69 13.64 -17.96
C VAL A 76 -12.48 13.75 -19.26
N LEU A 77 -12.79 12.63 -19.90
CA LEU A 77 -13.61 12.63 -21.13
C LEU A 77 -15.01 13.24 -20.91
N GLN A 78 -15.64 12.95 -19.77
CA GLN A 78 -16.93 13.55 -19.43
C GLN A 78 -16.83 15.07 -19.24
N ILE A 79 -15.75 15.55 -18.61
CA ILE A 79 -15.50 16.99 -18.44
C ILE A 79 -15.31 17.67 -19.79
N GLU A 80 -14.51 17.10 -20.69
CA GLU A 80 -14.29 17.63 -22.04
C GLU A 80 -15.60 17.72 -22.83
N GLN A 81 -16.45 16.67 -22.75
CA GLN A 81 -17.76 16.66 -23.39
C GLN A 81 -18.67 17.76 -22.85
N LEU A 82 -18.75 17.91 -21.52
CA LEU A 82 -19.56 18.95 -20.87
C LEU A 82 -19.06 20.36 -21.21
N GLN A 83 -17.75 20.57 -21.26
CA GLN A 83 -17.14 21.85 -21.67
C GLN A 83 -17.47 22.20 -23.12
N SER A 84 -17.44 21.22 -24.03
CA SER A 84 -17.84 21.40 -25.44
C SER A 84 -19.32 21.79 -25.57
N MET A 85 -20.21 21.07 -24.88
CA MET A 85 -21.64 21.40 -24.86
C MET A 85 -21.92 22.79 -24.31
N ARG A 86 -21.24 23.18 -23.22
CA ARG A 86 -21.36 24.51 -22.61
C ARG A 86 -20.92 25.61 -23.57
N SER A 87 -19.80 25.41 -24.27
CA SER A 87 -19.28 26.37 -25.25
C SER A 87 -20.24 26.56 -26.43
N SER A 88 -20.80 25.47 -26.96
CA SER A 88 -21.80 25.50 -28.05
C SER A 88 -23.07 26.27 -27.66
N GLN A 89 -23.59 26.04 -26.45
CA GLN A 89 -24.74 26.81 -25.94
C GLN A 89 -24.40 28.31 -25.83
N GLN A 90 -23.22 28.66 -25.32
CA GLN A 90 -22.80 30.05 -25.16
C GLN A 90 -22.69 30.79 -26.51
N THR A 91 -22.29 30.11 -27.59
CA THR A 91 -22.29 30.67 -28.95
C THR A 91 -23.71 30.91 -29.49
N ALA A 92 -24.66 30.00 -29.21
CA ALA A 92 -26.06 30.18 -29.61
C ALA A 92 -26.77 31.34 -28.87
N PHE A 93 -26.43 31.58 -27.60
CA PHE A 93 -26.97 32.71 -26.83
C PHE A 93 -26.30 34.06 -27.16
N GLY A 94 -25.07 34.06 -27.70
CA GLY A 94 -24.38 35.28 -28.16
C GLY A 94 -25.00 35.89 -29.41
N THR A 95 -25.57 35.07 -30.30
CA THR A 95 -26.17 35.53 -31.57
C THR A 95 -27.52 36.24 -31.39
N ILE A 96 -28.23 36.02 -30.27
CA ILE A 96 -29.56 36.64 -30.03
C ILE A 96 -29.44 38.10 -29.54
N LYS A 97 -28.23 38.61 -29.25
CA LYS A 97 -28.06 39.97 -28.67
C LYS A 97 -27.58 41.06 -29.65
N ASN A 98 -27.41 40.76 -30.94
CA ASN A 98 -26.84 41.70 -31.92
C ASN A 98 -27.85 42.25 -32.95
N SER A 99 -29.10 42.50 -32.55
CA SER A 99 -30.07 43.15 -33.44
C SER A 99 -31.06 44.08 -32.70
N VAL A 100 -30.55 45.08 -31.97
CA VAL A 100 -31.22 46.39 -31.84
C VAL A 100 -30.12 47.45 -31.68
N SER A 101 -29.78 48.09 -32.79
CA SER A 101 -29.01 49.35 -32.81
C SER A 101 -29.99 50.50 -32.97
N THR A 102 -30.28 51.22 -31.87
CA THR A 102 -30.69 52.62 -31.94
C THR A 102 -30.27 53.34 -30.66
N LYS A 103 -29.30 54.26 -30.78
CA LYS A 103 -28.92 55.25 -29.74
C LYS A 103 -30.10 56.21 -29.47
N PRO A 104 -30.21 56.80 -28.25
CA PRO A 104 -29.58 58.11 -28.05
C PRO A 104 -28.89 58.29 -26.68
N HIS A 105 -27.75 58.98 -26.73
CA HIS A 105 -27.16 59.92 -25.76
C HIS A 105 -27.47 59.81 -24.26
N GLY A 106 -26.39 59.61 -23.49
CA GLY A 106 -26.08 60.39 -22.29
C GLY A 106 -26.57 59.84 -20.95
N CYS A 107 -25.67 59.21 -20.20
CA CYS A 107 -25.48 59.47 -18.77
C CYS A 107 -24.22 58.75 -18.26
N LEU A 108 -23.33 59.54 -17.67
CA LEU A 108 -22.11 59.12 -16.99
C LEU A 108 -22.46 58.35 -15.72
N LEU A 109 -22.13 57.07 -15.64
CA LEU A 109 -21.95 56.39 -14.35
C LEU A 109 -20.72 55.48 -14.42
N LEU A 110 -19.69 55.89 -13.68
CA LEU A 110 -18.47 55.16 -13.36
C LEU A 110 -18.78 53.75 -12.81
N PRO A 111 -17.99 52.72 -13.16
CA PRO A 111 -17.77 51.57 -12.29
C PRO A 111 -16.59 51.85 -11.33
N PRO A 112 -16.61 51.36 -10.08
CA PRO A 112 -15.46 51.38 -9.19
C PRO A 112 -14.34 50.46 -9.72
N HIS A 113 -13.12 50.97 -9.83
CA HIS A 113 -11.89 50.16 -9.75
C HIS A 113 -11.66 49.72 -8.28
N PRO A 114 -10.72 48.80 -7.94
CA PRO A 114 -9.86 47.91 -8.73
C PRO A 114 -9.82 46.45 -8.19
N SER A 115 -9.19 45.53 -8.91
CA SER A 115 -8.28 44.50 -8.34
C SER A 115 -7.53 43.81 -9.48
N GLN A 116 -6.51 44.49 -9.98
CA GLN A 116 -5.43 43.84 -10.70
C GLN A 116 -4.58 43.14 -9.63
N SER A 117 -4.64 41.82 -9.56
CA SER A 117 -3.62 41.02 -8.87
C SER A 117 -3.16 39.98 -9.87
N ASP A 118 -2.29 40.46 -10.75
CA ASP A 118 -1.38 39.61 -11.51
C ASP A 118 -0.42 39.00 -10.48
N ARG A 119 -0.79 37.83 -9.93
CA ARG A 119 0.10 37.03 -9.10
C ARG A 119 0.19 35.67 -9.76
N VAL A 120 1.23 35.53 -10.58
CA VAL A 120 1.82 34.23 -10.89
C VAL A 120 2.15 33.60 -9.56
N GLU A 121 1.34 32.63 -9.12
CA GLU A 121 1.66 31.81 -7.97
C GLU A 121 2.67 30.75 -8.43
N SER A 122 3.94 31.16 -8.38
CA SER A 122 5.06 30.22 -8.37
C SER A 122 4.89 29.30 -7.17
N MET A 123 4.54 28.04 -7.39
CA MET A 123 4.56 27.03 -6.34
C MET A 123 6.02 26.72 -6.02
N ASP A 124 6.58 27.43 -5.03
CA ASP A 124 7.85 27.04 -4.43
C ASP A 124 7.62 25.73 -3.65
N VAL A 125 8.38 24.70 -4.00
CA VAL A 125 8.30 23.39 -3.36
C VAL A 125 9.08 23.50 -2.05
N ASP A 126 8.38 23.51 -0.91
CA ASP A 126 9.04 23.47 0.39
C ASP A 126 9.84 22.17 0.53
N LEU A 127 11.17 22.30 0.50
CA LEU A 127 12.12 21.20 0.72
C LEU A 127 12.37 20.95 2.22
N SER A 128 11.54 21.48 3.12
CA SER A 128 11.73 21.21 4.55
C SER A 128 11.49 19.72 4.88
N PRO A 129 12.47 19.03 5.48
CA PRO A 129 12.27 17.66 5.93
C PRO A 129 11.27 17.70 7.09
N SER A 130 10.12 17.07 6.91
CA SER A 130 9.07 16.99 7.93
C SER A 130 9.63 16.47 9.26
N PRO A 131 9.21 17.01 10.43
CA PRO A 131 9.79 16.60 11.70
C PRO A 131 9.46 15.13 11.97
N ILE A 132 10.51 14.31 12.06
CA ILE A 132 10.43 12.91 12.47
C ILE A 132 9.71 12.87 13.83
N ARG A 133 8.46 12.40 13.85
CA ARG A 133 7.81 12.04 15.11
C ARG A 133 8.69 11.01 15.81
N LYS A 134 9.16 11.36 17.01
CA LYS A 134 9.92 10.50 17.92
C LYS A 134 9.35 9.08 17.88
N ARG A 135 10.15 8.12 17.41
CA ARG A 135 9.90 6.70 17.66
C ARG A 135 9.97 6.51 19.17
N GLU A 136 8.82 6.24 19.77
CA GLU A 136 8.75 5.73 21.12
C GLU A 136 9.58 4.43 21.16
N ILE A 137 10.62 4.44 21.99
CA ILE A 137 11.56 3.33 22.13
C ILE A 137 10.80 2.22 22.86
N ALA A 138 10.14 1.36 22.09
CA ALA A 138 9.62 0.11 22.61
C ALA A 138 10.81 -0.77 22.97
N ALA A 139 11.05 -0.95 24.27
CA ALA A 139 12.03 -1.88 24.82
C ALA A 139 11.63 -3.32 24.49
N GLY A 140 11.95 -3.75 23.26
CA GLY A 140 11.67 -5.09 22.77
C GLY A 140 12.60 -5.43 21.59
N PRO A 141 12.75 -6.74 21.26
CA PRO A 141 13.58 -7.18 20.16
C PRO A 141 13.27 -6.42 18.87
N VAL A 142 14.31 -6.02 18.14
CA VAL A 142 14.18 -5.30 16.86
C VAL A 142 13.27 -6.10 15.93
N ARG A 143 12.08 -5.55 15.64
CA ARG A 143 11.16 -6.16 14.69
C ARG A 143 11.82 -6.12 13.32
N ILE A 144 12.13 -7.30 12.77
CA ILE A 144 12.67 -7.47 11.41
C ILE A 144 11.61 -7.05 10.37
N SER A 145 10.33 -7.12 10.74
CA SER A 145 9.21 -6.73 9.89
C SER A 145 8.99 -5.21 9.90
N VAL A 146 9.12 -4.58 8.73
CA VAL A 146 8.82 -3.15 8.48
C VAL A 146 7.32 -2.83 8.47
N ILE A 147 6.47 -3.85 8.59
CA ILE A 147 5.01 -3.74 8.50
C ILE A 147 4.39 -3.96 9.89
N SER A 148 3.53 -3.03 10.29
CA SER A 148 2.72 -3.17 11.51
C SER A 148 1.63 -4.22 11.32
N PRO A 149 1.31 -5.03 12.35
CA PRO A 149 0.19 -5.95 12.28
C PRO A 149 -1.12 -5.17 12.01
N PRO A 150 -2.09 -5.75 11.27
CA PRO A 150 -3.40 -5.14 11.11
C PRO A 150 -4.05 -4.94 12.48
N GLN A 151 -4.50 -3.71 12.77
CA GLN A 151 -5.08 -3.37 14.08
C GLN A 151 -6.44 -4.03 14.32
N ASP A 152 -7.16 -4.37 13.23
CA ASP A 152 -8.53 -4.89 13.30
C ASP A 152 -8.67 -6.38 13.00
N GLY A 153 -7.56 -7.12 12.93
CA GLY A 153 -7.58 -8.59 12.79
C GLY A 153 -8.20 -9.12 11.50
N ARG A 154 -8.43 -8.28 10.48
CA ARG A 154 -8.93 -8.72 9.17
C ARG A 154 -7.74 -8.96 8.23
N MET A 155 -7.66 -10.18 7.72
CA MET A 155 -6.68 -10.63 6.71
C MET A 155 -6.97 -10.02 5.34
#